data_AF-A0A969HJV5-F1
#
_entry.id   AF-A0A969HJV5-F1
#
_cell.length_a   1.000
_cell.length_b   1.000
_cell.length_c   1.000
_cell.angle_alpha   90.00
_cell.angle_beta   90.00
_cell.angle_gamma   90.00
#
_symmetry.space_group_name_H-M   'P 1'
#
loop_
_entity.id
_entity.type
_entity.pdbx_description
1 polymer ?
#
loop_
_entity_poly.entity_id
_entity_poly.type
_entity_poly.pdbx_seq_one_letter_code
_entity_poly.pdbx_strand_id
1 'polypeptide(L)'
;MQQTVAQYPKEDKIIVLADQLNIHLSASRVEWIAQQENIQQDLGKKGSRGILKDLKSRRTFLEDNAHRIQFVYTPRHCSWLNPIENWFARLQKQVIRYGNFASTENLKNKMIDYIRYYNKYEAKPLNWKFKGFVKNKEIQCIKT
;
A
#
# COMPACT_ATOMS: atom_id res chain seq x y z
N MET A 1 4.99 2.07 8.36
CA MET A 1 5.78 2.05 7.11
C MET A 1 7.26 2.19 7.38
N GLN A 2 7.74 3.29 7.98
CA GLN A 2 9.17 3.46 8.30
C GLN A 2 9.73 2.29 9.13
N GLN A 3 9.04 1.91 10.21
CA GLN A 3 9.39 0.75 11.03
C GLN A 3 9.43 -0.56 10.23
N THR A 4 8.46 -0.77 9.32
CA THR A 4 8.39 -1.96 8.48
C THR A 4 9.56 -2.01 7.49
N VAL A 5 9.88 -0.90 6.82
CA VAL A 5 10.99 -0.81 5.88
C VAL A 5 12.34 -1.02 6.57
N ALA A 6 12.49 -0.54 7.79
CA ALA A 6 13.71 -0.72 8.59
C ALA A 6 14.00 -2.18 8.96
N GLN A 7 13.02 -3.09 8.85
CA GLN A 7 13.22 -4.52 9.11
C GLN A 7 13.89 -5.25 7.94
N TYR A 8 13.96 -4.64 6.75
CA TYR A 8 14.52 -5.26 5.56
C TYR A 8 15.91 -4.68 5.24
N PRO A 9 16.87 -5.51 4.77
CA PRO A 9 18.17 -5.08 4.28
C PRO A 9 18.08 -3.94 3.27
N LYS A 10 19.11 -3.08 3.23
CA LYS A 10 19.16 -1.93 2.32
C LYS A 10 19.12 -2.30 0.84
N GLU A 11 19.50 -3.54 0.52
CA GLU A 11 19.63 -3.98 -0.87
C GLU A 11 18.33 -4.60 -1.40
N ASP A 12 17.39 -4.90 -0.49
CA ASP A 12 16.10 -5.46 -0.85
C ASP A 12 15.20 -4.38 -1.44
N LYS A 13 14.65 -4.67 -2.62
CA LYS A 13 13.58 -3.87 -3.22
C LYS A 13 12.27 -4.10 -2.45
N ILE A 14 11.63 -3.00 -2.06
CA ILE A 14 10.38 -3.02 -1.31
C ILE A 14 9.27 -2.47 -2.20
N ILE A 15 8.30 -3.32 -2.50
CA ILE A 15 7.11 -2.94 -3.26
C ILE A 15 5.94 -2.78 -2.28
N VAL A 16 5.38 -1.59 -2.25
CA VAL A 16 4.23 -1.25 -1.42
C VAL A 16 2.99 -1.17 -2.30
N LEU A 17 2.07 -2.11 -2.11
CA LEU A 17 0.76 -2.06 -2.74
C LEU A 17 -0.18 -1.15 -1.91
N ALA A 18 -0.80 -0.17 -2.55
CA ALA A 18 -1.72 0.76 -1.91
C ALA A 18 -2.94 1.08 -2.80
N ASP A 19 -4.02 1.56 -2.18
CA ASP A 19 -5.17 2.07 -2.92
C ASP A 19 -4.93 3.52 -3.42
N GLN A 20 -5.91 4.10 -4.11
CA GLN A 20 -5.78 5.43 -4.70
C GLN A 20 -6.15 6.60 -3.76
N LEU A 21 -6.23 6.39 -2.44
CA LEU A 21 -6.52 7.48 -1.53
C LEU A 21 -5.40 8.53 -1.55
N ASN A 22 -5.79 9.82 -1.58
CA ASN A 22 -4.84 10.94 -1.65
C ASN A 22 -3.85 10.97 -0.47
N ILE A 23 -4.20 10.37 0.67
CA ILE A 23 -3.30 10.22 1.82
C ILE A 23 -2.06 9.36 1.52
N HIS A 24 -2.15 8.46 0.53
CA HIS A 24 -1.02 7.67 0.06
C HIS A 24 -0.17 8.40 -0.98
N LEU A 25 -0.59 9.60 -1.40
CA LEU A 25 0.11 10.51 -2.30
C LEU A 25 0.56 11.79 -1.56
N SER A 26 0.86 11.68 -0.26
CA SER A 26 1.26 12.83 0.56
C SER A 26 2.66 13.32 0.20
N ALA A 27 2.88 14.63 0.34
CA ALA A 27 4.22 15.23 0.18
C ALA A 27 5.24 14.62 1.15
N SER A 28 4.83 14.39 2.41
CA SER A 28 5.67 13.77 3.44
C SER A 28 6.20 12.38 3.06
N ARG A 29 5.46 11.65 2.22
CA ARG A 29 5.87 10.31 1.75
C ARG A 29 6.93 10.42 0.67
N VAL A 30 6.78 11.38 -0.25
CA VAL A 30 7.79 11.69 -1.27
C VAL A 30 9.08 12.15 -0.61
N GLU A 31 9.00 13.10 0.32
CA GLU A 31 10.16 13.60 1.07
C GLU A 31 10.89 12.48 1.81
N TRP A 32 10.15 11.60 2.48
CA TRP A 32 10.73 10.48 3.20
C TRP A 32 11.41 9.46 2.26
N ILE A 33 10.80 9.10 1.13
CA ILE A 33 11.46 8.20 0.16
C ILE A 33 12.70 8.86 -0.42
N ALA A 34 12.63 10.14 -0.80
CA ALA A 34 13.81 10.87 -1.28
C ALA A 34 14.98 10.83 -0.30
N GLN A 35 14.71 10.92 1.01
CA GLN A 35 15.73 10.73 2.05
C GLN A 35 16.30 9.31 2.09
N GLN A 36 15.46 8.28 1.94
CA GLN A 36 15.92 6.88 1.93
C GLN A 36 16.78 6.56 0.69
N GLU A 37 16.44 7.13 -0.46
CA GLU A 37 17.16 6.96 -1.72
C GLU A 37 18.36 7.93 -1.87
N ASN A 38 18.63 8.77 -0.86
CA ASN A 38 19.67 9.80 -0.87
C ASN A 38 19.56 10.78 -2.07
N ILE A 39 18.33 11.12 -2.46
CA ILE A 39 18.05 12.06 -3.55
C ILE A 39 18.26 13.48 -3.03
N GLN A 40 19.31 14.14 -3.53
CA GLN A 40 19.69 15.51 -3.14
C GLN A 40 18.99 16.62 -3.96
N GLN A 41 18.15 16.25 -4.94
CA GLN A 41 17.48 17.23 -5.80
C GLN A 41 16.43 18.04 -5.04
N ASP A 42 16.17 19.28 -5.49
CA ASP A 42 15.07 20.09 -4.97
C ASP A 42 13.71 19.46 -5.38
N LEU A 43 13.00 18.90 -4.39
CA LEU A 43 11.67 18.31 -4.59
C LEU A 43 10.58 19.37 -4.86
N GLY A 44 10.87 20.65 -4.60
CA GLY A 44 9.97 21.77 -4.77
C GLY A 44 9.14 22.10 -3.53
N LYS A 45 8.01 22.78 -3.73
CA LYS A 45 7.12 23.25 -2.65
C LYS A 45 5.72 22.70 -2.86
N LYS A 46 5.18 22.07 -1.81
CA LYS A 46 3.83 21.49 -1.81
C LYS A 46 2.79 22.49 -2.31
N GLY A 47 2.00 22.09 -3.30
CA GLY A 47 0.94 22.94 -3.88
C GLY A 47 1.41 24.02 -4.84
N SER A 48 2.71 24.12 -5.12
CA SER A 48 3.27 25.23 -5.91
C SER A 48 4.19 24.76 -7.05
N ARG A 49 5.29 24.06 -6.75
CA ARG A 49 6.34 23.73 -7.75
C ARG A 49 7.01 22.39 -7.47
N GLY A 50 7.67 21.83 -8.48
CA GLY A 50 8.43 20.58 -8.40
C GLY A 50 7.56 19.34 -8.20
N ILE A 51 8.18 18.27 -7.72
CA ILE A 51 7.53 16.98 -7.46
C ILE A 51 6.41 17.14 -6.43
N LEU A 52 6.56 18.03 -5.44
CA LEU A 52 5.56 18.24 -4.40
C LEU A 52 4.33 19.05 -4.86
N LYS A 53 4.36 19.64 -6.06
CA LYS A 53 3.30 20.53 -6.59
C LYS A 53 1.90 19.92 -6.49
N ASP A 54 1.67 18.78 -7.13
CA ASP A 54 0.33 18.20 -7.25
C ASP A 54 0.36 16.68 -7.04
N LEU A 55 -0.82 16.05 -7.04
CA LEU A 55 -0.94 14.61 -6.79
C LEU A 55 -0.37 13.78 -7.93
N LYS A 56 -0.38 14.29 -9.16
CA LYS A 56 0.11 13.59 -10.34
C LYS A 56 1.63 13.49 -10.27
N SER A 57 2.32 14.60 -10.02
CA SER A 57 3.78 14.62 -9.88
C SER A 57 4.26 13.75 -8.70
N ARG A 58 3.54 13.79 -7.58
CA ARG A 58 3.83 12.93 -6.42
C ARG A 58 3.62 11.45 -6.73
N ARG A 59 2.53 11.10 -7.42
CA ARG A 59 2.28 9.71 -7.85
C ARG A 59 3.41 9.21 -8.74
N THR A 60 3.79 9.97 -9.76
CA THR A 60 4.88 9.58 -10.68
C THR A 60 6.18 9.29 -9.94
N PHE A 61 6.54 10.13 -8.96
CA PHE A 61 7.72 9.88 -8.12
C PHE A 61 7.58 8.61 -7.26
N LEU A 62 6.41 8.39 -6.64
CA LEU A 62 6.19 7.24 -5.77
C LEU A 62 6.16 5.92 -6.54
N GLU A 63 5.72 5.92 -7.80
CA GLU A 63 5.64 4.74 -8.68
C GLU A 63 6.97 4.41 -9.40
N ASP A 64 7.98 5.28 -9.29
CA ASP A 64 9.27 5.09 -9.97
C ASP A 64 9.92 3.76 -9.56
N ASN A 65 10.27 2.96 -10.57
CA ASN A 65 10.83 1.62 -10.37
C ASN A 65 12.33 1.64 -10.05
N ALA A 66 13.00 2.78 -10.21
CA ALA A 66 14.40 2.99 -9.86
C ALA A 66 14.59 3.12 -8.34
N HIS A 67 13.54 3.51 -7.60
CA HIS A 67 13.59 3.57 -6.15
C HIS A 67 13.63 2.16 -5.54
N ARG A 68 14.40 2.00 -4.47
CA ARG A 68 14.32 0.81 -3.60
C ARG A 68 12.91 0.66 -3.05
N ILE A 69 12.28 1.76 -2.62
CA ILE A 69 10.91 1.78 -2.11
C ILE A 69 9.95 2.27 -3.20
N GLN A 70 9.26 1.33 -3.85
CA GLN A 70 8.33 1.61 -4.94
C GLN A 70 6.88 1.43 -4.47
N PHE A 71 6.01 2.39 -4.81
CA PHE A 71 4.56 2.23 -4.69
C PHE A 71 3.96 1.65 -5.96
N VAL A 72 3.00 0.74 -5.79
CA VAL A 72 2.11 0.29 -6.85
C VAL A 72 0.70 0.58 -6.39
N TYR A 73 -0.03 1.40 -7.15
CA TYR A 73 -1.41 1.73 -6.83
C TYR A 73 -2.37 0.81 -7.57
N THR A 74 -3.36 0.27 -6.86
CA THR A 74 -4.40 -0.54 -7.49
C THR A 74 -5.21 0.30 -8.49
N PRO A 75 -5.72 -0.27 -9.60
CA PRO A 75 -6.61 0.43 -10.52
C PRO A 75 -7.86 1.01 -9.83
N ARG A 76 -8.48 2.02 -10.46
CA ARG A 76 -9.67 2.64 -9.90
C ARG A 76 -10.79 1.61 -9.82
N HIS A 77 -11.56 1.65 -8.73
CA HIS A 77 -12.67 0.72 -8.48
C HIS A 77 -12.25 -0.76 -8.40
N CYS A 78 -10.97 -1.04 -8.13
CA CYS A 78 -10.45 -2.39 -7.95
C CYS A 78 -9.93 -2.63 -6.52
N SER A 79 -10.71 -2.24 -5.51
CA SER A 79 -10.37 -2.50 -4.09
C SER A 79 -10.20 -4.00 -3.81
N TRP A 80 -10.90 -4.87 -4.54
CA TRP A 80 -10.77 -6.32 -4.45
C TRP A 80 -9.35 -6.85 -4.79
N LEU A 81 -8.54 -6.06 -5.51
CA LEU A 81 -7.14 -6.39 -5.78
C LEU A 81 -6.22 -6.06 -4.59
N ASN A 82 -6.67 -5.26 -3.63
CA ASN A 82 -5.86 -4.92 -2.47
C ASN A 82 -6.00 -6.02 -1.40
N PRO A 83 -4.93 -6.79 -1.07
CA PRO A 83 -5.02 -7.88 -0.11
C PRO A 83 -5.52 -7.47 1.28
N ILE A 84 -5.27 -6.21 1.68
CA ILE A 84 -5.72 -5.72 2.98
C ILE A 84 -7.26 -5.73 3.08
N GLU A 85 -7.97 -5.52 1.98
CA GLU A 85 -9.44 -5.55 1.94
C GLU A 85 -9.97 -6.96 2.21
N ASN A 86 -9.31 -7.98 1.63
CA ASN A 86 -9.63 -9.37 1.92
C ASN A 86 -9.35 -9.72 3.38
N TRP A 87 -8.29 -9.14 3.96
CA TRP A 87 -8.00 -9.29 5.39
C TRP A 87 -9.07 -8.63 6.27
N PHE A 88 -9.51 -7.41 5.93
CA PHE A 88 -10.60 -6.74 6.63
C PHE A 88 -11.91 -7.53 6.55
N ALA A 89 -12.22 -8.16 5.41
CA ALA A 89 -13.37 -9.05 5.29
C ALA A 89 -13.29 -10.25 6.26
N ARG A 90 -12.09 -10.81 6.48
CA ARG A 90 -11.87 -11.88 7.48
C ARG A 90 -12.08 -11.37 8.90
N LEU A 91 -11.49 -10.22 9.26
CA LEU A 91 -11.70 -9.57 10.55
C LEU A 91 -13.20 -9.30 10.81
N GLN A 92 -13.90 -8.75 9.82
CA GLN A 92 -15.32 -8.47 9.90
C GLN A 92 -16.12 -9.74 10.18
N LYS A 93 -15.87 -10.83 9.43
CA LYS A 93 -16.60 -12.08 9.57
C LYS A 93 -16.32 -12.80 10.88
N GLN A 94 -15.06 -12.80 11.34
CA GLN A 94 -14.61 -13.62 12.47
C GLN A 94 -14.74 -12.91 13.82
N VAL A 95 -14.62 -11.57 13.85
CA VAL A 95 -14.63 -10.81 15.10
C VAL A 95 -15.87 -9.93 15.20
N ILE A 96 -16.17 -9.15 14.16
CA ILE A 96 -17.12 -8.04 14.27
C ILE A 96 -18.57 -8.50 14.09
N ARG A 97 -18.88 -9.27 13.05
CA ARG A 97 -20.26 -9.59 12.63
C ARG A 97 -21.09 -10.30 13.71
N TYR A 98 -20.46 -11.15 14.49
CA TYR A 98 -21.11 -11.93 15.55
C TYR A 98 -20.55 -11.60 16.94
N GLY A 99 -19.74 -10.54 17.05
CA GLY A 99 -19.17 -10.10 18.32
C GLY A 99 -20.18 -9.31 19.14
N ASN A 100 -20.24 -9.58 20.44
CA ASN A 100 -20.94 -8.74 21.40
C ASN A 100 -19.88 -7.96 22.20
N PHE A 101 -19.94 -6.64 22.16
CA PHE A 101 -18.93 -5.75 22.76
C PHE A 101 -19.58 -4.82 23.76
N ALA A 102 -19.12 -4.86 25.01
CA ALA A 102 -19.63 -4.01 26.08
C ALA A 102 -19.17 -2.54 25.96
N SER A 103 -18.13 -2.26 25.17
CA SER A 103 -17.60 -0.92 24.94
C SER A 103 -16.74 -0.86 23.67
N THR A 104 -16.43 0.34 23.22
CA THR A 104 -15.48 0.58 22.12
C THR A 104 -14.07 0.11 22.46
N GLU A 105 -13.65 0.24 23.72
CA GLU A 105 -12.35 -0.27 24.18
C GLU A 105 -12.32 -1.80 24.15
N ASN A 106 -13.43 -2.47 24.50
CA ASN A 106 -13.54 -3.92 24.37
C ASN A 106 -13.43 -4.38 22.91
N LEU A 107 -14.11 -3.71 21.97
CA LEU A 107 -13.99 -3.97 20.53
C LEU A 107 -12.54 -3.79 20.04
N LYS A 108 -11.91 -2.67 20.40
CA LYS A 108 -10.51 -2.38 20.05
C LYS A 108 -9.56 -3.48 20.55
N ASN A 109 -9.70 -3.89 21.79
CA ASN A 109 -8.87 -4.96 22.36
C ASN A 109 -9.07 -6.28 21.63
N LYS A 110 -10.33 -6.64 21.30
CA LYS A 110 -10.61 -7.82 20.48
C LYS A 110 -9.99 -7.75 19.08
N MET A 111 -10.00 -6.59 18.43
CA MET A 111 -9.32 -6.39 17.14
C MET A 111 -7.80 -6.54 17.27
N ILE A 112 -7.19 -5.98 18.32
CA ILE A 112 -5.74 -6.11 18.57
C ILE A 112 -5.36 -7.58 18.83
N ASP A 113 -6.14 -8.30 19.63
CA ASP A 113 -5.90 -9.71 19.90
C ASP A 113 -6.04 -10.55 18.63
N TYR A 114 -7.01 -10.23 17.77
CA TYR A 114 -7.14 -10.86 16.47
C TYR A 114 -5.94 -10.59 15.56
N ILE A 115 -5.42 -9.35 15.54
CA ILE A 115 -4.20 -9.01 14.78
C ILE A 115 -3.02 -9.86 15.27
N ARG A 116 -2.83 -9.98 16.59
CA ARG A 116 -1.76 -10.82 17.18
C ARG A 116 -1.93 -12.28 16.81
N TYR A 117 -3.14 -12.82 16.94
CA TYR A 117 -3.47 -14.20 16.54
C TYR A 117 -3.18 -14.43 15.06
N TYR A 118 -3.67 -13.53 14.19
CA TYR A 118 -3.49 -13.63 12.75
C TYR A 118 -2.01 -13.63 12.37
N ASN A 119 -1.23 -12.67 12.89
CA ASN A 119 0.19 -12.56 12.61
C ASN A 119 0.98 -13.79 13.09
N LYS A 120 0.57 -14.41 14.21
CA LYS A 120 1.26 -15.57 14.78
C LYS A 120 0.93 -16.88 14.05
N TYR A 121 -0.32 -17.07 13.61
CA TYR A 121 -0.79 -18.39 13.17
C TYR A 121 -1.36 -18.44 11.74
N GLU A 122 -1.87 -17.33 11.21
CA GLU A 122 -2.62 -17.30 9.94
C GLU A 122 -1.90 -16.55 8.81
N ALA A 123 -0.92 -15.71 9.16
CA ALA A 123 -0.14 -14.94 8.20
C ALA A 123 0.64 -15.89 7.29
N LYS A 124 0.28 -15.89 6.01
CA LYS A 124 0.89 -16.72 4.97
C LYS A 124 1.20 -15.83 3.77
N PRO A 125 2.33 -16.07 3.08
CA PRO A 125 2.59 -15.41 1.81
C PRO A 125 1.41 -15.62 0.85
N LEU A 126 0.94 -14.54 0.24
CA LEU A 126 -0.13 -14.62 -0.73
C LEU A 126 0.42 -15.19 -2.03
N ASN A 127 0.01 -16.41 -2.37
CA ASN A 127 0.35 -17.02 -3.65
C ASN A 127 -0.67 -16.58 -4.71
N TRP A 128 -0.45 -15.42 -5.31
CA TRP A 128 -1.29 -14.87 -6.37
C TRP A 128 -1.15 -15.71 -7.64
N LYS A 129 -2.07 -16.66 -7.82
CA LYS A 129 -2.19 -17.42 -9.08
C LYS A 129 -3.11 -16.67 -10.03
N PHE A 130 -2.54 -15.82 -10.87
CA PHE A 130 -3.29 -15.20 -11.97
C PHE A 130 -3.33 -16.20 -13.15
N LYS A 131 -4.50 -16.78 -13.41
CA LYS A 131 -4.76 -17.62 -14.60
C LYS A 131 -5.13 -16.79 -15.84
N GLY A 132 -5.07 -15.46 -15.75
CA GLY A 132 -5.48 -14.55 -16.82
C GLY A 132 -4.37 -14.20 -17.79
N PHE A 133 -4.82 -13.71 -18.96
CA PHE A 133 -4.12 -13.32 -20.19
C PHE A 133 -2.79 -14.00 -20.51
N VAL A 134 -2.79 -14.72 -21.63
CA VAL A 134 -1.59 -15.20 -22.33
C VAL A 134 -0.59 -14.05 -22.42
N LYS A 135 0.63 -14.27 -21.92
CA LYS A 135 1.76 -13.35 -22.03
C LYS A 135 1.84 -12.90 -23.50
N ASN A 136 1.80 -11.59 -23.76
CA ASN A 136 1.80 -10.96 -25.10
C ASN A 136 0.45 -10.89 -25.85
N LYS A 137 -0.70 -11.06 -25.22
CA LYS A 137 -1.98 -10.70 -25.87
C LYS A 137 -2.13 -9.18 -25.91
N GLU A 138 -2.06 -8.59 -27.11
CA GLU A 138 -2.38 -7.18 -27.32
C GLU A 138 -3.81 -6.88 -26.83
N ILE A 139 -3.93 -5.91 -25.93
CA ILE A 139 -5.21 -5.44 -25.42
C ILE A 139 -5.71 -4.39 -26.41
N GLN A 140 -6.63 -4.77 -27.30
CA GLN A 140 -7.16 -3.92 -28.39
C GLN A 140 -7.87 -2.62 -27.94
N CYS A 141 -8.06 -2.40 -26.64
CA CYS A 141 -8.88 -1.32 -26.09
C CYS A 141 -8.10 -0.14 -25.49
N ILE A 142 -6.79 -0.03 -25.70
CA ILE A 142 -6.04 1.19 -25.34
C ILE A 142 -5.71 1.91 -26.65
N LYS A 143 -6.65 2.75 -27.11
CA LYS A 143 -6.34 3.73 -28.17
C LYS A 143 -5.51 4.85 -27.52
N THR A 144 -4.26 4.95 -27.95
CA THR A 144 -3.28 5.98 -27.61
C THR A 144 -3.77 7.37 -27.99
#